data_AF-A0A7Y0TQR5-F1
#
_entry.id   AF-A0A7Y0TQR5-F1
#
_cell.length_a   1.000
_cell.length_b   1.000
_cell.length_c   1.000
_cell.angle_alpha   90.00
_cell.angle_beta   90.00
_cell.angle_gamma   90.00
#
_symmetry.space_group_name_H-M   'P 1'
#
loop_
_entity.id
_entity.type
_entity.pdbx_description
1 polymer ?
#
loop_
_entity_poly.entity_id
_entity_poly.type
_entity_poly.pdbx_seq_one_letter_code
_entity_poly.pdbx_strand_id
1 'polypeptide(L)'
;MPSLPKIDAIGLKILFLLIPGIIALGIVKSIGQKRPRSDFESGLQIFLYGVFCYLITGILEGLFLWNYLLPTGKSFWQTIAESGLGLSTLNSTTGLDSGQIALASIVALFVGASVAYLEHNSIPHALLRKLGITQRTNDVGIWELTLNSPDLNNWVTVRHHNNGKVYQGWVRAYSDGGDERELLLTEVTVSPHCKTPMS
;
A
#
# COMPACT_ATOMS: atom_id res chain seq x y z
N MET A 1 29.47 2.69 33.78
CA MET A 1 28.96 2.34 32.44
C MET A 1 29.12 3.56 31.56
N PRO A 2 29.84 3.50 30.42
CA PRO A 2 30.05 4.66 29.56
C PRO A 2 28.70 5.11 28.98
N SER A 3 28.34 6.38 29.19
CA SER A 3 27.17 7.00 28.59
C SER A 3 27.41 7.12 27.08
N LEU A 4 26.61 6.43 26.27
CA LEU A 4 26.58 6.59 24.82
C LEU A 4 26.45 8.09 24.45
N PRO A 5 27.15 8.57 23.41
CA PRO A 5 26.95 9.91 22.89
C PRO A 5 25.47 10.10 22.53
N LYS A 6 24.87 11.23 22.92
CA LYS A 6 23.43 11.52 22.75
C LYS A 6 22.93 11.38 21.31
N ILE A 7 23.81 11.49 20.32
CA ILE A 7 23.53 11.36 18.89
C ILE A 7 23.15 9.90 18.54
N ASP A 8 23.80 8.91 19.15
CA ASP A 8 23.57 7.49 18.86
C ASP A 8 22.18 7.05 19.36
N ALA A 9 21.73 7.61 20.49
CA ALA A 9 20.43 7.29 21.08
C ALA A 9 19.25 7.77 20.21
N ILE A 10 19.37 8.93 19.58
CA ILE A 10 18.33 9.47 18.69
C ILE A 10 18.29 8.67 17.38
N GLY A 11 19.45 8.34 16.80
CA GLY A 11 19.52 7.52 15.59
C GLY A 11 18.88 6.14 15.78
N LEU A 12 19.15 5.50 16.92
CA LEU A 12 18.55 4.21 17.30
C LEU A 12 17.02 4.32 17.47
N LYS A 13 16.53 5.43 18.05
CA LYS A 13 15.10 5.70 18.19
C LYS A 13 14.40 5.85 16.83
N ILE A 14 15.02 6.57 15.90
CA ILE A 14 14.52 6.71 14.54
C ILE A 14 14.54 5.34 13.83
N LEU A 15 15.58 4.54 14.02
CA LEU A 15 15.65 3.19 13.45
C LEU A 15 14.49 2.31 13.93
N PHE A 16 14.21 2.30 15.25
CA PHE A 16 13.08 1.56 15.79
C PHE A 16 11.73 2.11 15.33
N LEU A 17 11.63 3.43 15.12
CA LEU A 17 10.44 4.06 14.54
C LEU A 17 10.14 3.54 13.13
N LEU A 18 11.17 3.23 12.36
CA LEU A 18 11.03 2.75 10.98
C LEU A 18 10.62 1.28 10.88
N ILE A 19 10.91 0.43 11.88
CA ILE A 19 10.61 -1.01 11.84
C ILE A 19 9.13 -1.31 11.51
N PRO A 20 8.13 -0.79 12.26
CA PRO A 20 6.73 -1.02 11.93
C PRO A 20 6.36 -0.45 10.56
N GLY A 21 7.00 0.65 10.14
CA GLY A 21 6.81 1.22 8.82
C GLY A 21 7.27 0.30 7.67
N ILE A 22 8.42 -0.37 7.86
CA ILE A 22 8.95 -1.36 6.90
C ILE A 22 7.99 -2.54 6.78
N ILE A 23 7.50 -3.05 7.92
CA ILE A 23 6.54 -4.16 7.97
C ILE A 23 5.25 -3.79 7.23
N ALA A 24 4.66 -2.63 7.55
CA ALA A 24 3.43 -2.15 6.92
C ALA A 24 3.60 -1.98 5.40
N LEU A 25 4.68 -1.34 4.95
CA LEU A 25 4.95 -1.18 3.52
C LEU A 25 5.17 -2.53 2.82
N GLY A 26 5.84 -3.48 3.47
CA GLY A 26 6.03 -4.84 2.95
C GLY A 26 4.70 -5.54 2.68
N ILE A 27 3.73 -5.42 3.59
CA ILE A 27 2.38 -5.96 3.42
C ILE A 27 1.64 -5.25 2.29
N VAL A 28 1.67 -3.92 2.26
CA VAL A 28 1.04 -3.13 1.19
C VAL A 28 1.58 -3.53 -0.17
N LYS A 29 2.90 -3.69 -0.33
CA LYS A 29 3.52 -4.14 -1.58
C LYS A 29 3.22 -5.59 -1.93
N SER A 30 2.99 -6.46 -0.94
CA SER A 30 2.67 -7.87 -1.17
C SER A 30 1.24 -8.08 -1.65
N ILE A 31 0.30 -7.21 -1.27
CA ILE A 31 -1.13 -7.35 -1.57
C ILE A 31 -1.56 -6.37 -2.67
N GLY A 32 -0.97 -5.16 -2.69
CA GLY A 32 -1.30 -4.10 -3.64
C GLY A 32 -0.71 -4.31 -5.04
N GLN A 33 -1.12 -3.45 -5.97
CA GLN A 33 -0.63 -3.49 -7.34
C GLN A 33 0.88 -3.21 -7.40
N LYS A 34 1.60 -3.96 -8.23
CA LYS A 34 3.03 -3.78 -8.50
C LYS A 34 3.27 -2.51 -9.33
N ARG A 35 3.10 -1.34 -8.71
CA ARG A 35 3.46 -0.06 -9.32
C ARG A 35 4.93 0.26 -9.01
N PRO A 36 5.75 0.64 -10.00
CA PRO A 36 7.09 1.12 -9.74
C PRO A 36 6.98 2.42 -8.91
N ARG A 37 7.50 2.39 -7.69
CA ARG A 37 7.62 3.56 -6.81
C ARG A 37 9.09 3.95 -6.75
N SER A 38 9.37 5.26 -6.66
CA SER A 38 10.74 5.73 -6.47
C SER A 38 11.28 5.32 -5.10
N ASP A 39 12.61 5.17 -4.98
CA ASP A 39 13.26 4.80 -3.71
C ASP A 39 12.97 5.82 -2.61
N PHE A 40 12.97 7.11 -2.97
CA PHE A 40 12.62 8.20 -2.05
C PHE A 40 11.17 8.11 -1.57
N GLU A 41 10.22 7.84 -2.47
CA GLU A 41 8.80 7.70 -2.12
C GLU A 41 8.58 6.48 -1.21
N SER A 42 9.27 5.37 -1.48
CA SER A 42 9.24 4.19 -0.60
C SER A 42 9.80 4.53 0.79
N GLY A 43 10.92 5.25 0.87
CA GLY A 43 11.50 5.70 2.14
C GLY A 43 10.56 6.61 2.94
N LEU A 44 9.92 7.58 2.26
CA LEU A 44 8.94 8.47 2.88
C LEU A 44 7.71 7.69 3.38
N GLN A 45 7.21 6.72 2.61
CA GLN A 45 6.08 5.87 3.03
C GLN A 45 6.42 5.02 4.26
N ILE A 46 7.62 4.44 4.32
CA ILE A 46 8.10 3.71 5.51
C ILE A 46 8.07 4.63 6.73
N PHE A 47 8.60 5.85 6.60
CA PHE A 47 8.60 6.81 7.70
C PHE A 47 7.17 7.17 8.14
N LEU A 48 6.28 7.49 7.20
CA LEU A 48 4.89 7.84 7.49
C LEU A 48 4.11 6.69 8.13
N TYR A 49 4.25 5.46 7.62
CA TYR A 49 3.63 4.30 8.24
C TYR A 49 4.18 4.02 9.63
N GLY A 50 5.48 4.20 9.84
CA GLY A 50 6.10 4.09 11.16
C GLY A 50 5.46 5.06 12.15
N VAL A 51 5.43 6.36 11.83
CA VAL A 51 4.77 7.39 12.65
C VAL A 51 3.31 7.05 12.92
N PHE A 52 2.58 6.58 11.90
CA PHE A 52 1.17 6.23 12.03
C PHE A 52 0.93 5.03 12.95
N CYS A 53 1.78 4.00 12.89
CA CYS A 53 1.69 2.85 13.80
C CYS A 53 1.94 3.24 15.26
N TYR A 54 2.93 4.11 15.52
CA TYR A 54 3.20 4.62 16.86
C TYR A 54 2.07 5.52 17.38
N LEU A 55 1.47 6.33 16.51
CA LEU A 55 0.27 7.12 16.84
C LEU A 55 -0.89 6.23 17.30
N ILE A 56 -1.21 5.20 16.51
CA ILE A 56 -2.29 4.26 16.88
C ILE A 56 -1.95 3.55 18.19
N THR A 57 -0.71 3.09 18.34
CA THR A 57 -0.24 2.41 19.55
C THR A 57 -0.47 3.26 20.79
N GLY A 58 -0.02 4.52 20.80
CA GLY A 58 -0.23 5.35 21.98
C GLY A 58 -1.68 5.82 22.16
N ILE A 59 -2.49 5.89 21.10
CA ILE A 59 -3.95 6.07 21.26
C ILE A 59 -4.57 4.85 21.97
N LEU A 60 -4.19 3.63 21.58
CA LEU A 60 -4.67 2.40 22.22
C LEU A 60 -4.22 2.31 23.68
N GLU A 61 -2.97 2.65 23.97
CA GLU A 61 -2.45 2.72 25.34
C GLU A 61 -3.18 3.78 26.16
N GLY A 62 -3.36 4.99 25.63
CA GLY A 62 -4.08 6.05 26.32
C GLY A 62 -5.56 5.72 26.56
N LEU A 63 -6.23 5.03 25.63
CA LEU A 63 -7.59 4.51 25.82
C LEU A 63 -7.64 3.42 26.90
N PHE A 64 -6.68 2.50 26.91
CA PHE A 64 -6.58 1.46 27.92
C PHE A 64 -6.36 2.06 29.31
N LEU A 65 -5.41 2.99 29.44
CA LEU A 65 -5.14 3.70 30.68
C LEU A 65 -6.34 4.53 31.14
N TRP A 66 -7.02 5.22 30.22
CA TRP A 66 -8.24 5.98 30.54
C TRP A 66 -9.38 5.10 31.04
N ASN A 67 -9.58 3.93 30.43
CA ASN A 67 -10.69 3.04 30.78
C ASN A 67 -10.44 2.25 32.07
N TYR A 68 -9.18 1.93 32.38
CA TYR A 68 -8.82 1.13 33.56
C TYR A 68 -8.40 1.97 34.77
N LEU A 69 -7.95 3.22 34.57
CA LEU A 69 -7.62 4.18 35.63
C LEU A 69 -8.48 5.44 35.50
N LEU A 70 -9.54 5.56 36.31
CA LEU A 70 -10.20 6.85 36.59
C LEU A 70 -10.18 7.14 38.10
N PRO A 71 -10.02 8.40 38.58
CA PRO A 71 -9.74 9.64 37.86
C PRO A 71 -8.46 10.32 38.40
N THR A 72 -7.33 10.22 37.69
CA THR A 72 -6.40 11.36 37.71
C THR A 72 -7.08 12.42 36.86
N GLY A 73 -7.40 13.60 37.40
CA GLY A 73 -8.15 14.68 36.72
C GLY A 73 -7.48 15.31 35.48
N LYS A 74 -6.66 14.54 34.76
CA LYS A 74 -6.07 14.87 33.48
C LYS A 74 -7.11 14.68 32.37
N SER A 75 -7.08 15.55 31.38
CA SER A 75 -7.94 15.43 30.20
C SER A 75 -7.54 14.21 29.36
N PHE A 76 -8.50 13.59 28.66
CA PHE A 76 -8.24 12.53 27.68
C PHE A 76 -7.11 12.92 26.71
N TRP A 77 -7.14 14.15 26.21
CA TRP A 77 -6.12 14.68 25.30
C TRP A 77 -4.72 14.76 25.93
N GLN A 78 -4.62 14.99 27.25
CA GLN A 78 -3.34 14.98 27.97
C GLN A 78 -2.80 13.56 28.11
N THR A 79 -3.67 12.59 28.41
CA THR A 79 -3.30 11.17 28.55
C THR A 79 -2.80 10.59 27.21
N ILE A 80 -3.46 10.94 26.12
CA ILE A 80 -3.07 10.54 24.75
C ILE A 80 -1.78 11.26 24.31
N ALA A 81 -1.60 12.54 24.65
CA ALA A 81 -0.38 13.27 24.33
C ALA A 81 0.86 12.70 25.06
N GLU A 82 0.69 12.26 26.31
CA GLU A 82 1.75 11.63 27.12
C GLU A 82 2.12 10.21 26.63
N SER A 83 1.18 9.47 26.03
CA SER A 83 1.35 8.07 25.56
C SER A 83 1.65 7.91 24.06
N GLY A 84 1.11 8.79 23.21
CA GLY A 84 1.17 8.77 21.74
C GLY A 84 2.56 8.91 21.11
N LEU A 85 3.06 10.14 21.14
CA LEU A 85 4.28 10.57 20.44
C LEU A 85 5.13 11.53 21.28
N GLY A 86 4.53 12.15 22.29
CA GLY A 86 5.10 13.34 22.92
C GLY A 86 6.16 13.09 23.98
N LEU A 87 6.23 11.89 24.58
CA LEU A 87 7.02 11.74 25.82
C LEU A 87 7.93 10.50 25.94
N SER A 88 7.70 9.40 25.22
CA SER A 88 8.52 8.17 25.34
C SER A 88 9.49 7.95 24.17
N THR A 89 9.08 8.29 22.96
CA THR A 89 9.86 7.99 21.74
C THR A 89 10.86 9.09 21.40
N LEU A 90 10.49 10.37 21.49
CA LEU A 90 11.35 11.51 21.13
C LEU A 90 12.06 12.19 22.31
N ASN A 91 11.66 11.90 23.56
CA ASN A 91 12.40 12.40 24.72
C ASN A 91 13.71 11.65 24.88
N SER A 92 14.80 12.39 25.05
CA SER A 92 16.16 11.85 25.20
C SER A 92 16.43 11.22 26.56
N THR A 93 15.52 11.38 27.53
CA THR A 93 15.69 10.95 28.93
C THR A 93 15.00 9.64 29.27
N THR A 94 14.02 9.21 28.47
CA THR A 94 13.30 7.95 28.64
C THR A 94 13.76 6.94 27.59
N GLY A 95 14.19 5.76 28.06
CA GLY A 95 14.47 4.63 27.18
C GLY A 95 13.22 4.23 26.41
N LEU A 96 13.38 3.74 25.18
CA LEU A 96 12.26 3.15 24.45
C LEU A 96 11.82 1.90 25.20
N ASP A 97 10.55 1.84 25.57
CA ASP A 97 10.01 0.61 26.12
C ASP A 97 9.89 -0.44 25.01
N SER A 98 10.48 -1.60 25.27
CA SER A 98 10.43 -2.75 24.34
C SER A 98 9.01 -3.21 24.05
N GLY A 99 8.08 -3.02 25.00
CA GLY A 99 6.65 -3.32 24.84
C GLY A 99 6.02 -2.47 23.75
N GLN A 100 6.30 -1.16 23.72
CA GLN A 100 5.77 -0.23 22.72
C GLN A 100 6.21 -0.60 21.30
N ILE A 101 7.47 -1.00 21.11
CA ILE A 101 7.99 -1.42 19.79
C ILE A 101 7.28 -2.69 19.32
N ALA A 102 7.11 -3.66 20.21
CA ALA A 102 6.42 -4.91 19.91
C ALA A 102 4.95 -4.65 19.53
N LEU A 103 4.25 -3.82 20.30
CA LEU A 103 2.86 -3.47 20.03
C LEU A 103 2.71 -2.69 18.72
N ALA A 104 3.59 -1.72 18.46
CA ALA A 104 3.61 -0.98 17.20
C ALA A 104 3.84 -1.89 15.98
N SER A 105 4.68 -2.92 16.13
CA SER A 105 4.92 -3.92 15.08
C SER A 105 3.70 -4.80 14.81
N ILE A 106 2.94 -5.16 15.85
CA ILE A 106 1.66 -5.87 15.70
C ILE A 106 0.63 -4.96 15.01
N VAL A 107 0.51 -3.71 15.45
CA VAL A 107 -0.35 -2.69 14.83
C VAL A 107 0.00 -2.51 13.35
N ALA A 108 1.29 -2.56 12.99
CA ALA A 108 1.73 -2.46 11.60
C ALA A 108 1.16 -3.56 10.69
N LEU A 109 0.93 -4.78 11.21
CA LEU A 109 0.29 -5.85 10.45
C LEU A 109 -1.14 -5.45 10.05
N PHE A 110 -1.91 -4.92 11.01
CA PHE A 110 -3.28 -4.50 10.78
C PHE A 110 -3.37 -3.24 9.91
N VAL A 111 -2.48 -2.27 10.14
CA VAL A 111 -2.40 -1.04 9.34
C VAL A 111 -2.04 -1.38 7.90
N GLY A 112 -1.00 -2.19 7.68
CA GLY A 112 -0.57 -2.62 6.34
C GLY A 112 -1.69 -3.33 5.59
N ALA A 113 -2.37 -4.29 6.24
CA ALA A 113 -3.50 -5.01 5.64
C ALA A 113 -4.67 -4.08 5.32
N SER A 114 -5.00 -3.15 6.23
CA SER A 114 -6.09 -2.18 6.02
C SER A 114 -5.78 -1.23 4.87
N VAL A 115 -4.56 -0.70 4.80
CA VAL A 115 -4.14 0.18 3.70
C VAL A 115 -4.15 -0.58 2.36
N ALA A 116 -3.64 -1.81 2.33
CA ALA A 116 -3.68 -2.64 1.14
C ALA A 116 -5.12 -2.89 0.64
N TYR A 117 -6.03 -3.19 1.56
CA TYR A 117 -7.46 -3.38 1.26
C TYR A 117 -8.12 -2.10 0.72
N LEU A 118 -7.77 -0.94 1.28
CA LEU A 118 -8.26 0.36 0.82
C LEU A 118 -7.73 0.73 -0.56
N GLU A 119 -6.45 0.46 -0.84
CA GLU A 119 -5.84 0.66 -2.16
C GLU A 119 -6.50 -0.26 -3.21
N HIS A 120 -6.70 -1.54 -2.89
CA HIS A 120 -7.30 -2.51 -3.80
C HIS A 120 -8.73 -2.13 -4.21
N ASN A 121 -9.59 -1.76 -3.24
CA ASN A 121 -10.99 -1.45 -3.51
C ASN A 121 -11.23 -0.04 -4.08
N SER A 122 -10.18 0.73 -4.38
CA SER A 122 -10.29 2.12 -4.88
C SER A 122 -11.19 3.03 -4.01
N ILE A 123 -11.38 2.69 -2.73
CA ILE A 123 -12.27 3.40 -1.79
C ILE A 123 -11.87 4.88 -1.63
N PRO A 124 -10.57 5.23 -1.53
CA PRO A 124 -10.15 6.63 -1.44
C PRO A 124 -10.60 7.44 -2.66
N HIS A 125 -10.49 6.85 -3.86
CA HIS A 125 -10.93 7.48 -5.11
C HIS A 125 -12.45 7.60 -5.19
N ALA A 126 -13.20 6.60 -4.68
CA ALA A 126 -14.65 6.68 -4.60
C ALA A 126 -15.12 7.81 -3.66
N LEU A 127 -14.45 7.99 -2.52
CA LEU A 127 -14.73 9.07 -1.57
C LEU A 127 -14.38 10.45 -2.15
N LEU A 128 -13.21 10.59 -2.76
CA LEU A 128 -12.77 11.84 -3.40
C LEU A 128 -13.65 12.23 -4.59
N ARG A 129 -14.18 11.25 -5.34
CA ARG A 129 -15.18 11.48 -6.39
C ARG A 129 -16.51 11.95 -5.82
N LYS A 130 -16.96 11.36 -4.70
CA LYS A 130 -18.17 11.81 -3.98
C LYS A 130 -18.02 13.25 -3.47
N LEU A 131 -16.81 13.63 -3.07
CA LEU A 131 -16.47 14.99 -2.65
C LEU A 131 -16.18 15.95 -3.82
N GLY A 132 -16.23 15.48 -5.07
CA GLY A 132 -15.99 16.30 -6.26
C GLY A 132 -14.55 16.76 -6.47
N ILE A 133 -13.60 16.23 -5.68
CA ILE A 133 -12.18 16.65 -5.70
C ILE A 133 -11.43 16.04 -6.91
N THR A 134 -11.87 14.89 -7.40
CA THR A 134 -11.24 14.25 -8.58
C THR A 134 -12.24 13.47 -9.43
N GLN A 135 -12.07 13.52 -10.75
CA GLN A 135 -12.78 12.68 -11.72
C GLN A 135 -11.90 11.53 -12.26
N ARG A 136 -10.64 11.43 -11.84
CA ARG A 136 -9.77 10.32 -12.24
C ARG A 136 -10.27 9.02 -11.59
N THR A 137 -10.83 8.13 -12.40
CA THR A 137 -10.93 6.71 -12.08
C THR A 137 -9.51 6.17 -11.95
N ASN A 138 -9.27 5.34 -10.93
CA ASN A 138 -8.05 4.52 -10.84
C ASN A 138 -7.83 3.95 -12.25
N ASP A 139 -6.66 4.18 -12.85
CA ASP A 139 -6.35 3.84 -14.25
C ASP A 139 -6.44 2.32 -14.47
N VAL A 140 -7.64 1.75 -14.43
CA VAL A 140 -7.90 0.40 -14.92
C VAL A 140 -7.66 0.52 -16.41
N GLY A 141 -6.48 0.05 -16.84
CA GLY A 141 -6.12 0.13 -18.24
C GLY A 141 -7.23 -0.50 -19.07
N ILE A 142 -7.51 0.05 -20.26
CA ILE A 142 -8.53 -0.52 -21.15
C ILE A 142 -8.29 -2.03 -21.34
N TRP A 143 -7.04 -2.48 -21.28
CA TRP A 143 -6.65 -3.88 -21.22
C TRP A 143 -7.34 -4.67 -20.09
N GLU A 144 -7.12 -4.28 -18.84
CA GLU A 144 -7.73 -4.90 -17.65
C GLU A 144 -9.24 -4.75 -17.65
N LEU A 145 -9.76 -3.60 -18.08
CA LEU A 145 -11.21 -3.35 -18.16
C LEU A 145 -11.87 -4.29 -19.17
N THR A 146 -11.24 -4.47 -20.34
CA THR A 146 -11.78 -5.29 -21.43
C THR A 146 -11.70 -6.77 -21.07
N LEU A 147 -10.61 -7.23 -20.45
CA LEU A 147 -10.40 -8.66 -20.17
C LEU A 147 -11.06 -9.13 -18.86
N ASN A 148 -11.38 -8.22 -17.93
CA ASN A 148 -12.15 -8.52 -16.71
C ASN A 148 -13.67 -8.30 -16.86
N SER A 149 -14.15 -7.83 -18.01
CA SER A 149 -15.59 -7.57 -18.17
C SER A 149 -16.37 -8.88 -18.29
N PRO A 150 -17.39 -9.12 -17.43
CA PRO A 150 -18.17 -10.37 -17.47
C PRO A 150 -19.02 -10.50 -18.74
N ASP A 151 -19.24 -9.40 -19.47
CA ASP A 151 -20.08 -9.36 -20.67
C ASP A 151 -19.32 -9.67 -21.97
N LEU A 152 -17.98 -9.79 -21.91
CA LEU A 152 -17.16 -10.08 -23.08
C LEU A 152 -16.90 -11.58 -23.19
N ASN A 153 -17.33 -12.15 -24.31
CA ASN A 153 -16.92 -13.49 -24.69
C ASN A 153 -15.40 -13.43 -24.96
N ASN A 154 -14.60 -14.19 -24.21
CA ASN A 154 -13.12 -14.11 -24.16
C ASN A 154 -12.39 -14.48 -25.48
N TRP A 155 -13.07 -14.40 -26.63
CA TRP A 155 -12.50 -14.59 -27.94
C TRP A 155 -11.88 -13.28 -28.46
N VAL A 156 -10.59 -13.30 -28.77
CA VAL A 156 -9.85 -12.12 -29.21
C VAL A 156 -9.14 -12.36 -30.53
N THR A 157 -8.93 -11.29 -31.29
CA THR A 157 -8.17 -11.30 -32.54
C THR A 157 -6.92 -10.43 -32.40
N VAL A 158 -5.75 -11.05 -32.50
CA VAL A 158 -4.44 -10.38 -32.42
C VAL A 158 -3.80 -10.34 -33.80
N ARG A 159 -3.53 -9.14 -34.30
CA ARG A 159 -2.82 -8.94 -35.57
C ARG A 159 -1.34 -8.70 -35.32
N HIS A 160 -0.50 -9.56 -35.88
CA HIS A 160 0.94 -9.40 -35.77
C HIS A 160 1.49 -8.65 -37.00
N HIS A 161 1.79 -7.37 -36.83
CA HIS A 161 2.14 -6.46 -37.93
C HIS A 161 3.38 -6.90 -38.73
N ASN A 162 4.40 -7.47 -38.09
CA ASN A 162 5.66 -7.81 -38.77
C ASN A 162 5.59 -9.08 -39.61
N ASN A 163 4.75 -10.04 -39.25
CA ASN A 163 4.68 -11.35 -39.93
C ASN A 163 3.43 -11.49 -40.80
N GLY A 164 2.55 -10.48 -40.81
CA GLY A 164 1.31 -10.49 -41.57
C GLY A 164 0.39 -11.65 -41.21
N LYS A 165 0.39 -12.12 -39.97
CA LYS A 165 -0.53 -13.17 -39.49
C LYS A 165 -1.54 -12.58 -38.52
N VAL A 166 -2.71 -13.19 -38.51
CA VAL A 166 -3.79 -12.91 -37.58
C VAL A 166 -4.01 -14.16 -36.75
N TYR A 167 -4.03 -13.99 -35.43
CA TYR A 167 -4.27 -15.03 -34.45
C TYR A 167 -5.63 -14.79 -33.82
N GLN A 168 -6.50 -15.78 -33.85
CA GLN A 168 -7.84 -15.69 -33.25
C GLN A 168 -8.01 -16.85 -32.28
N GLY A 169 -8.40 -16.57 -31.03
CA GLY A 169 -8.50 -17.61 -30.01
C GLY A 169 -9.11 -17.13 -28.71
N TRP A 170 -9.30 -18.07 -27.79
CA TRP A 170 -9.80 -17.80 -26.44
C TRP A 170 -8.68 -17.33 -25.52
N VAL A 171 -8.89 -16.23 -24.79
CA VAL A 171 -7.98 -15.76 -23.75
C VAL A 171 -8.03 -16.73 -22.57
N ARG A 172 -6.88 -17.33 -22.27
CA ARG A 172 -6.69 -18.18 -21.09
C ARG A 172 -6.06 -17.42 -19.92
N ALA A 173 -5.13 -16.52 -20.22
CA ALA A 173 -4.46 -15.67 -19.25
C ALA A 173 -3.92 -14.43 -19.94
N TYR A 174 -3.67 -13.38 -19.17
CA TYR A 174 -3.06 -12.14 -19.60
C TYR A 174 -2.22 -11.56 -18.47
N SER A 175 -1.25 -10.71 -18.79
CA SER A 175 -0.48 -9.99 -17.78
C SER A 175 -1.31 -8.84 -17.16
N ASP A 176 -1.21 -8.70 -15.84
CA ASP A 176 -1.84 -7.62 -15.07
C ASP A 176 -0.84 -6.48 -14.87
N GLY A 177 -1.18 -5.27 -15.33
CA GLY A 177 -0.29 -4.10 -15.34
C GLY A 177 1.02 -4.23 -16.15
N GLY A 178 1.73 -3.11 -16.30
CA GLY A 178 3.07 -3.03 -16.90
C GLY A 178 3.13 -2.45 -18.33
N ASP A 179 4.36 -2.13 -18.76
CA ASP A 179 4.65 -1.61 -20.11
C ASP A 179 4.60 -2.71 -21.19
N GLU A 180 4.97 -3.95 -20.81
CA GLU A 180 4.87 -5.12 -21.68
C GLU A 180 3.60 -5.91 -21.36
N ARG A 181 2.79 -6.14 -22.40
CA ARG A 181 1.51 -6.85 -22.29
C ARG A 181 1.63 -8.23 -22.91
N GLU A 182 1.31 -9.24 -22.12
CA GLU A 182 1.32 -10.63 -22.54
C GLU A 182 -0.11 -11.17 -22.60
N LEU A 183 -0.35 -12.02 -23.59
CA LEU A 183 -1.66 -12.64 -23.81
C LEU A 183 -1.47 -14.11 -24.19
N LEU A 184 -2.04 -14.99 -23.38
CA LEU A 184 -2.04 -16.42 -23.60
C LEU A 184 -3.37 -16.83 -24.25
N LEU A 185 -3.29 -17.31 -25.49
CA LEU A 185 -4.44 -17.77 -26.24
C LEU A 185 -4.52 -19.30 -26.29
N THR A 186 -5.75 -19.82 -26.32
CA THR A 186 -6.09 -21.23 -26.54
C THR A 186 -6.99 -21.39 -27.74
N GLU A 187 -6.96 -22.57 -28.36
CA GLU A 187 -7.73 -22.90 -29.58
C GLU A 187 -7.50 -21.89 -30.71
N VAL A 188 -6.22 -21.60 -30.98
CA VAL A 188 -5.84 -20.51 -31.88
C VAL A 188 -5.99 -20.92 -33.34
N THR A 189 -6.80 -20.16 -34.07
CA THR A 189 -6.83 -20.20 -35.54
C THR A 189 -5.88 -19.14 -36.09
N VAL A 190 -4.99 -19.56 -36.99
CA VAL A 190 -4.00 -18.67 -37.63
C VAL A 190 -4.39 -18.46 -39.09
N SER A 191 -4.59 -17.20 -39.47
CA SER A 191 -4.88 -16.83 -40.85
C SER A 191 -3.87 -15.80 -41.38
N PRO A 192 -3.56 -15.83 -42.69
CA PRO A 192 -2.76 -14.78 -43.31
C PRO A 192 -3.54 -13.46 -43.32
N HIS A 193 -2.83 -12.37 -43.04
CA HIS A 193 -3.37 -11.02 -43.14
C HIS A 193 -3.55 -10.68 -44.63
N CYS A 194 -4.78 -10.77 -45.10
CA CYS A 194 -5.13 -10.34 -46.46
C CYS A 194 -4.95 -8.81 -46.54
N LYS A 195 -3.93 -8.36 -47.27
CA LYS A 195 -3.86 -6.96 -47.71
C LYS A 195 -4.95 -6.80 -48.77
N THR A 196 -6.09 -6.22 -48.41
CA THR A 196 -7.02 -5.72 -49.42
C THR A 196 -6.27 -4.70 -50.29
N PRO A 197 -6.21 -4.87 -51.62
CA PRO A 197 -5.67 -3.83 -52.48
C PRO A 197 -6.52 -2.58 -52.26
N MET A 198 -5.87 -1.48 -51.85
CA MET A 198 -6.50 -0.16 -51.90
C MET A 198 -6.75 0.14 -53.38
N SER A 199 -8.03 0.22 -53.75
CA SER A 199 -8.49 0.72 -55.05
C SER A 199 -8.22 2.21 -55.17
#